data_AF-A0A6H1WWX7-F1
#
_entry.id   AF-A0A6H1WWX7-F1
#
_cell.length_a   1.000
_cell.length_b   1.000
_cell.length_c   1.000
_cell.angle_alpha   90.00
_cell.angle_beta   90.00
_cell.angle_gamma   90.00
#
_symmetry.space_group_name_H-M   'P 1'
#
loop_
_entity.id
_entity.type
_entity.pdbx_description
1 polymer ?
#
loop_
_entity_poly.entity_id
_entity_poly.type
_entity_poly.pdbx_seq_one_letter_code
_entity_poly.pdbx_strand_id
1 'polypeptide(L)'
;MEFHYYYLIQDIVGIILTFIGVRMLILCFRYIFSNKISKSILILMLKYTLITLSGINLLINQFGTSHWIISIILIFLSYIITPK
;
A
#
# COMPACT_ATOMS: atom_id res chain seq x y z
N MET A 1 28.95 6.03 -15.14
CA MET A 1 27.56 6.10 -14.64
C MET A 1 27.54 5.30 -13.35
N GLU A 2 27.53 5.96 -12.20
CA GLU A 2 27.21 5.27 -10.95
C GLU A 2 25.74 4.89 -11.05
N PHE A 3 25.47 3.61 -11.33
CA PHE A 3 24.10 3.12 -11.38
C PHE A 3 23.53 3.22 -9.96
N HIS A 4 22.65 4.20 -9.76
CA HIS A 4 21.90 4.34 -8.53
C HIS A 4 20.79 3.27 -8.45
N TYR A 5 21.18 2.00 -8.37
CA TYR A 5 20.29 0.82 -8.31
C TYR A 5 19.21 0.94 -7.23
N TYR A 6 19.50 1.69 -6.17
CA TYR A 6 18.60 1.91 -5.06
C TYR A 6 17.34 2.72 -5.41
N TYR A 7 17.41 3.67 -6.37
CA TYR A 7 16.18 4.32 -6.89
C TYR A 7 15.35 3.35 -7.71
N LEU A 8 16.00 2.54 -8.55
CA LEU A 8 15.29 1.56 -9.38
C LEU A 8 14.58 0.50 -8.53
N ILE A 9 15.21 0.04 -7.44
CA ILE A 9 14.57 -0.86 -6.47
C ILE A 9 13.38 -0.17 -5.80
N GLN A 10 13.53 1.10 -5.37
CA GLN A 10 12.46 1.86 -4.76
C GLN A 10 11.26 2.02 -5.71
N ASP A 11 11.50 2.34 -6.98
CA ASP A 11 10.45 2.51 -7.99
C ASP A 11 9.72 1.20 -8.26
N ILE A 12 10.46 0.08 -8.42
CA ILE A 12 9.85 -1.24 -8.63
C ILE A 12 8.97 -1.62 -7.43
N VAL A 13 9.48 -1.47 -6.21
CA VAL A 13 8.73 -1.80 -4.99
C VAL A 13 7.52 -0.88 -4.84
N GLY A 14 7.69 0.42 -5.09
CA GLY A 14 6.63 1.41 -5.05
C GLY A 14 5.50 1.11 -6.04
N ILE A 15 5.83 0.75 -7.29
CA ILE A 15 4.86 0.37 -8.33
C ILE A 15 4.10 -0.89 -7.89
N ILE A 16 4.81 -1.94 -7.44
CA ILE A 16 4.19 -3.21 -7.03
C ILE A 16 3.22 -2.98 -5.87
N LEU A 17 3.64 -2.28 -4.82
CA LEU A 17 2.81 -2.00 -3.64
C LEU A 17 1.57 -1.18 -4.00
N THR A 18 1.76 -0.12 -4.80
CA THR A 18 0.65 0.74 -5.23
C THR A 18 -0.33 -0.03 -6.10
N PHE A 19 0.16 -0.83 -7.05
CA PHE A 19 -0.67 -1.64 -7.95
C PHE A 19 -1.51 -2.66 -7.18
N ILE A 20 -0.88 -3.40 -6.25
CA ILE A 20 -1.58 -4.38 -5.41
C ILE A 20 -2.64 -3.68 -4.56
N GLY A 21 -2.27 -2.60 -3.86
CA GLY A 21 -3.20 -1.89 -3.00
C GLY A 21 -4.40 -1.33 -3.77
N VAL A 22 -4.17 -0.68 -4.91
CA VAL A 22 -5.24 -0.10 -5.74
C VAL A 22 -6.17 -1.19 -6.27
N ARG A 23 -5.61 -2.29 -6.79
CA ARG A 23 -6.41 -3.42 -7.29
C ARG A 23 -7.29 -4.03 -6.19
N MET A 24 -6.75 -4.18 -4.98
CA MET A 24 -7.51 -4.71 -3.86
C MET A 24 -8.57 -3.73 -3.34
N LEU A 25 -8.30 -2.41 -3.34
CA LEU A 25 -9.30 -1.39 -3.04
C LEU A 25 -10.46 -1.42 -4.04
N ILE A 26 -10.17 -1.54 -5.34
CA ILE A 26 -11.22 -1.68 -6.37
C ILE A 26 -12.09 -2.91 -6.11
N LEU A 27 -11.49 -4.04 -5.71
CA LEU A 27 -12.26 -5.23 -5.33
C LEU A 27 -13.12 -4.99 -4.08
N CYS A 28 -12.61 -4.28 -3.07
CA CYS A 28 -13.39 -3.92 -1.89
C CYS A 28 -14.58 -3.03 -2.25
N PHE A 29 -14.38 -2.02 -3.11
CA PHE A 29 -15.46 -1.18 -3.60
C PHE A 29 -16.50 -1.98 -4.37
N ARG A 30 -16.07 -2.85 -5.31
CA ARG A 30 -16.99 -3.73 -6.04
C ARG A 30 -17.79 -4.61 -5.09
N TYR A 31 -17.15 -5.16 -4.06
CA TYR A 31 -17.85 -5.95 -3.04
C TYR A 31 -18.89 -5.12 -2.29
N ILE A 32 -18.60 -3.87 -1.92
CA ILE A 32 -19.57 -2.95 -1.28
C ILE A 32 -20.73 -2.57 -2.22
N PHE A 33 -20.50 -2.54 -3.54
CA PHE A 33 -21.59 -2.30 -4.48
C PHE A 33 -22.46 -3.53 -4.70
N SER A 34 -21.88 -4.73 -4.66
CA SER A 34 -22.62 -5.99 -4.83
C SER A 34 -23.29 -6.50 -3.54
N ASN A 35 -22.71 -6.21 -2.38
CA ASN A 35 -23.16 -6.64 -1.06
C ASN A 35 -23.31 -5.44 -0.12
N LYS A 36 -24.10 -5.55 0.94
CA LYS A 36 -24.18 -4.49 1.96
C LYS A 36 -22.82 -4.26 2.64
N ILE A 37 -22.54 -3.01 3.02
CA ILE A 37 -21.38 -2.64 3.83
C ILE A 37 -21.38 -3.44 5.14
N SER A 38 -20.23 -4.02 5.46
CA SER A 38 -19.98 -4.70 6.72
C SER A 38 -18.70 -4.15 7.34
N LYS A 39 -18.59 -4.29 8.67
CA LYS A 39 -17.43 -3.83 9.44
C LYS A 39 -16.13 -4.49 8.96
N SER A 40 -16.19 -5.76 8.55
CA SER A 40 -15.01 -6.49 8.05
C SER A 40 -14.48 -5.92 6.74
N ILE A 41 -15.36 -5.51 5.82
CA ILE A 41 -14.93 -4.89 4.55
C ILE A 41 -14.32 -3.51 4.79
N LEU A 42 -14.86 -2.72 5.73
CA LEU A 42 -14.27 -1.43 6.10
C LEU A 42 -12.85 -1.58 6.66
N ILE A 43 -12.62 -2.58 7.52
CA ILE A 43 -11.29 -2.92 8.04
C ILE A 43 -10.36 -3.35 6.89
N LEU A 44 -10.88 -4.16 5.96
CA LEU A 44 -10.14 -4.62 4.79
C LEU A 44 -9.75 -3.45 3.86
N MET A 45 -10.65 -2.49 3.67
CA MET A 45 -10.37 -1.26 2.92
C MET A 45 -9.28 -0.44 3.59
N LEU A 46 -9.36 -0.25 4.91
CA LEU A 46 -8.34 0.49 5.67
C LEU A 46 -6.96 -0.16 5.54
N LYS A 47 -6.91 -1.50 5.57
CA LYS A 47 -5.67 -2.25 5.34
C LYS A 47 -5.08 -1.96 3.97
N TYR A 48 -5.88 -2.03 2.91
CA TYR A 48 -5.38 -1.82 1.56
C TYR A 48 -5.07 -0.35 1.24
N THR A 49 -5.75 0.62 1.88
CA THR A 49 -5.34 2.03 1.78
C THR A 49 -3.96 2.26 2.40
N LEU A 50 -3.64 1.66 3.56
CA LEU A 50 -2.28 1.75 4.13
C LEU A 50 -1.22 1.17 3.18
N ILE A 51 -1.52 0.06 2.52
CA ILE A 51 -0.63 -0.54 1.52
C ILE A 51 -0.45 0.42 0.32
N THR A 52 -1.52 1.02 -0.21
CA THR A 52 -1.39 2.01 -1.29
C THR A 52 -0.56 3.21 -0.87
N LEU A 53 -0.78 3.75 0.33
CA LEU A 53 -0.03 4.90 0.84
C LEU A 53 1.45 4.57 0.99
N SER A 54 1.80 3.34 1.40
CA SER A 54 3.19 2.91 1.48
C SER A 54 3.89 2.88 0.11
N GLY A 55 3.19 2.43 -0.93
CA GLY A 55 3.71 2.42 -2.31
C GLY A 55 3.83 3.82 -2.89
N ILE A 56 2.80 4.65 -2.72
CA ILE A 56 2.79 6.05 -3.17
C ILE A 56 3.92 6.84 -2.49
N ASN A 57 4.14 6.62 -1.19
CA ASN A 57 5.22 7.26 -0.43
C ASN A 57 6.62 6.93 -1.00
N LEU A 58 6.82 5.72 -1.53
CA LEU A 58 8.08 5.33 -2.19
C LEU A 58 8.20 5.90 -3.61
N LEU A 59 7.10 6.13 -4.32
CA LEU A 59 7.14 6.64 -5.70
C LEU A 59 7.29 8.16 -5.80
N ILE A 60 6.66 8.90 -4.88
CA ILE A 60 6.64 10.37 -4.94
C ILE A 60 7.92 10.96 -4.35
N ASN A 61 8.43 10.37 -3.28
CA ASN A 61 9.58 10.91 -2.57
C ASN A 61 10.90 10.42 -3.18
N GLN A 62 11.92 11.27 -3.14
CA GLN A 62 13.27 10.88 -3.50
C GLN A 62 13.76 9.75 -2.58
N PHE A 63 14.74 8.98 -3.06
CA PHE A 63 15.34 7.93 -2.24
C PHE A 63 15.87 8.49 -0.92
N GLY A 64 15.32 7.96 0.16
CA GLY A 64 15.66 8.33 1.52
C GLY A 64 15.25 7.22 2.47
N THR A 65 16.14 6.85 3.39
CA THR A 65 15.89 5.81 4.39
C THR A 65 14.67 6.13 5.26
N SER A 66 14.40 7.41 5.50
CA SER A 66 13.19 7.90 6.19
C SER A 66 11.90 7.44 5.49
N HIS A 67 11.83 7.54 4.16
CA HIS A 67 10.64 7.14 3.40
C HIS A 67 10.43 5.62 3.43
N TRP A 68 11.53 4.85 3.39
CA TRP A 68 11.47 3.41 3.59
C TRP A 68 10.94 3.02 4.96
N ILE A 69 11.42 3.67 6.03
CA ILE A 69 10.95 3.42 7.39
C ILE A 69 9.45 3.70 7.50
N ILE A 70 8.97 4.83 6.96
CA ILE A 70 7.55 5.17 6.95
C ILE A 70 6.74 4.11 6.21
N SER A 71 7.17 3.68 5.02
CA SER A 71 6.49 2.65 4.25
C SER A 71 6.45 1.30 4.96
N ILE A 72 7.53 0.92 5.67
CA ILE A 72 7.58 -0.30 6.48
C ILE A 72 6.58 -0.21 7.65
N ILE A 73 6.53 0.93 8.36
CA ILE A 73 5.57 1.14 9.45
C ILE A 73 4.13 1.02 8.95
N LEU A 74 3.81 1.62 7.79
CA LEU A 74 2.49 1.51 7.17
C LEU A 74 2.13 0.05 6.84
N ILE A 75 3.08 -0.73 6.32
CA ILE A 75 2.89 -2.15 6.03
C ILE A 75 2.66 -2.94 7.33
N PHE A 76 3.43 -2.69 8.38
CA PHE A 76 3.23 -3.35 9.68
C PHE A 76 1.86 -3.04 10.29
N LEU A 77 1.43 -1.78 10.26
CA LEU A 77 0.08 -1.38 10.68
C LEU A 77 -0.99 -2.11 9.88
N SER A 78 -0.81 -2.23 8.56
CA SER A 78 -1.73 -2.97 7.69
C SER A 78 -1.83 -4.47 8.04
N TYR A 79 -0.75 -5.05 8.58
CA TYR A 79 -0.73 -6.46 9.00
C TYR A 79 -1.48 -6.66 10.32
N ILE A 80 -1.34 -5.72 11.26
CA ILE A 80 -2.05 -5.74 12.55
C ILE A 80 -3.56 -5.57 12.34
N ILE A 81 -3.95 -4.79 11.32
CA ILE A 81 -5.34 -4.54 10.94
C ILE A 81 -5.85 -5.75 10.13
N THR A 82 -6.20 -6.82 10.83
CA THR A 82 -6.90 -7.98 10.26
C THR A 82 -8.32 -8.06 10.79
N PRO A 83 -9.33 -8.24 9.91
CA PRO A 83 -10.68 -8.56 10.37
C PRO A 83 -10.65 -9.91 11.10
N LYS A 84 -11.16 -9.94 12.33
CA LYS A 84 -11.46 -11.17 13.08
C LYS A 84 -12.79 -11.76 12.63
#